data_AF-A0A3E0QLA4-F1
#
_entry.id   AF-A0A3E0QLA4-F1
#
_cell.length_a   1.000
_cell.length_b   1.000
_cell.length_c   1.000
_cell.angle_alpha   90.00
_cell.angle_beta   90.00
_cell.angle_gamma   90.00
#
_symmetry.space_group_name_H-M   'P 1'
#
loop_
_entity.id
_entity.type
_entity.pdbx_description
1 polymer ?
#
loop_
_entity_poly.entity_id
_entity_poly.type
_entity_poly.pdbx_seq_one_letter_code
_entity_poly.pdbx_strand_id
1 'polypeptide(L)'
;MAITITATAGSASANSYLTLDDANAIIEGLVLDDDVAAGDGSTTDNKNRALYTATVRIDRERFLGARATDTQALQWPRTGVRKPDTYVNTYAVGFPFRISTDYFTDTEIPDQVKRAQAILAVYLNNNRNGLGLSGLEDYKRVGVGGVAVEPVFSGSVGADRVPPLFERYFTGLRISGP
;
A
#
# COMPACT_ATOMS: atom_id res chain seq x y z
N MET A 1 0.30 -24.68 3.68
CA MET A 1 0.25 -24.49 2.20
C MET A 1 0.82 -23.13 1.87
N ALA A 2 1.57 -23.05 0.78
CA ALA A 2 2.09 -21.78 0.29
C ALA A 2 0.95 -20.95 -0.34
N ILE A 3 0.99 -19.64 -0.15
CA ILE A 3 0.01 -18.75 -0.77
C ILE A 3 0.44 -18.39 -2.19
N THR A 4 -0.50 -18.49 -3.13
CA THR A 4 -0.30 -18.09 -4.53
C THR A 4 -0.87 -16.69 -4.76
N ILE A 5 -0.07 -15.81 -5.34
CA ILE A 5 -0.47 -14.45 -5.66
C ILE A 5 -1.30 -14.43 -6.94
N THR A 6 -2.48 -13.81 -6.88
CA THR A 6 -3.36 -13.52 -8.01
C THR A 6 -3.53 -12.01 -8.11
N ALA A 7 -2.82 -11.39 -9.05
CA ALA A 7 -2.76 -9.93 -9.22
C ALA A 7 -3.57 -9.39 -10.41
N THR A 8 -4.55 -10.17 -10.89
CA THR A 8 -5.39 -9.77 -12.02
C THR A 8 -6.37 -8.68 -11.60
N ALA A 9 -6.24 -7.49 -12.18
CA ALA A 9 -7.12 -6.35 -11.90
C ALA A 9 -8.60 -6.72 -12.18
N GLY A 10 -9.49 -6.39 -11.24
CA GLY A 10 -10.93 -6.62 -11.35
C GLY A 10 -11.37 -8.08 -11.13
N SER A 11 -10.45 -9.02 -10.89
CA SER A 11 -10.81 -10.43 -10.66
C SER A 11 -11.51 -10.64 -9.32
N ALA A 12 -12.48 -11.56 -9.30
CA ALA A 12 -13.17 -12.03 -8.09
C ALA A 12 -12.27 -12.88 -7.16
N SER A 13 -11.11 -13.33 -7.66
CA SER A 13 -10.13 -14.10 -6.89
C SER A 13 -8.81 -13.35 -6.68
N ALA A 14 -8.77 -12.04 -6.99
CA ALA A 14 -7.58 -11.23 -6.77
C ALA A 14 -7.26 -11.13 -5.28
N ASN A 15 -5.99 -11.30 -4.93
CA ASN A 15 -5.50 -11.23 -3.56
C ASN A 15 -4.27 -10.33 -3.39
N SER A 16 -3.87 -9.63 -4.46
CA SER A 16 -2.76 -8.68 -4.52
C SER A 16 -3.00 -7.65 -5.63
N TYR A 17 -2.42 -6.45 -5.50
CA TYR A 17 -2.47 -5.41 -6.55
C TYR A 17 -1.32 -5.52 -7.57
N LEU A 18 -0.28 -6.31 -7.27
CA LEU A 18 0.86 -6.57 -8.15
C LEU A 18 1.40 -7.98 -7.99
N THR A 19 2.16 -8.46 -8.97
CA THR A 19 2.83 -9.76 -8.89
C THR A 19 4.03 -9.69 -7.93
N LEU A 20 4.55 -10.86 -7.52
CA LEU A 20 5.77 -10.90 -6.72
C LEU A 20 6.97 -10.31 -7.50
N ASP A 21 7.07 -10.59 -8.79
CA ASP A 21 8.18 -10.13 -9.63
C ASP A 21 8.14 -8.61 -9.79
N ASP A 22 6.96 -8.02 -10.03
CA ASP A 22 6.80 -6.56 -10.07
C ASP A 22 7.13 -5.92 -8.71
N ALA A 23 6.80 -6.61 -7.61
CA ALA A 23 7.11 -6.12 -6.27
C ALA A 23 8.62 -6.09 -6.05
N ASN A 24 9.32 -7.17 -6.38
CA ASN A 24 10.77 -7.23 -6.29
C ASN A 24 11.44 -6.14 -7.16
N ALA A 25 10.95 -5.89 -8.37
CA ALA A 25 11.48 -4.83 -9.22
C ALA A 25 11.35 -3.42 -8.60
N ILE A 26 10.27 -3.16 -7.85
CA ILE A 26 10.13 -1.90 -7.10
C ILE A 26 11.14 -1.84 -5.94
N ILE A 27 11.30 -2.96 -5.22
CA ILE A 27 12.14 -3.07 -4.02
C ILE A 27 13.62 -2.96 -4.36
N GLU A 28 14.07 -3.57 -5.46
CA GLU A 28 15.45 -3.49 -5.97
C GLU A 28 15.87 -2.04 -6.32
N GLY A 29 14.89 -1.17 -6.63
CA GLY A 29 15.14 0.25 -6.84
C GLY A 29 15.25 1.08 -5.56
N LEU A 30 14.97 0.51 -4.39
CA LEU A 30 15.08 1.18 -3.10
C LEU A 30 16.51 1.12 -2.56
N VAL A 31 16.81 1.98 -1.59
CA VAL A 31 18.06 1.88 -0.83
C VAL A 31 18.06 0.56 -0.05
N LEU A 32 19.21 -0.12 -0.05
CA LEU A 32 19.41 -1.34 0.73
C LEU A 32 19.43 -1.02 2.24
N ASP A 33 18.25 -1.02 2.85
CA ASP A 33 18.07 -0.93 4.30
C ASP A 33 17.91 -2.33 4.93
N ASP A 34 17.77 -2.37 6.26
CA ASP A 34 17.65 -3.63 7.01
C ASP A 34 16.40 -4.43 6.61
N ASP A 35 15.29 -3.76 6.24
CA ASP A 35 14.05 -4.42 5.84
C ASP A 35 14.18 -5.00 4.43
N VAL A 36 14.81 -4.28 3.50
CA VAL A 36 15.12 -4.75 2.14
C VAL A 36 16.09 -5.92 2.19
N ALA A 37 17.16 -5.83 2.99
CA ALA A 37 18.12 -6.92 3.16
C ALA A 37 17.47 -8.18 3.78
N ALA A 38 16.58 -8.01 4.76
CA ALA A 38 15.77 -9.11 5.31
C ALA A 38 14.78 -9.67 4.27
N GLY A 39 14.27 -8.82 3.39
CA GLY A 39 13.52 -9.19 2.19
C GLY A 39 14.30 -10.12 1.28
N ASP A 40 15.51 -9.74 0.88
CA ASP A 40 16.36 -10.49 -0.06
C ASP A 40 16.69 -11.90 0.44
N GLY A 41 16.95 -12.06 1.74
CA GLY A 41 17.20 -13.36 2.36
C GLY A 41 15.95 -14.21 2.63
N SER A 42 14.74 -13.69 2.37
CA SER A 42 13.48 -14.37 2.72
C SER A 42 13.00 -15.33 1.63
N THR A 43 12.28 -16.38 2.05
CA THR A 43 11.68 -17.36 1.13
C THR A 43 10.52 -16.75 0.33
N THR A 44 10.25 -17.31 -0.85
CA THR A 44 9.09 -16.93 -1.69
C THR A 44 7.76 -17.01 -0.93
N ASP A 45 7.56 -18.03 -0.07
CA ASP A 45 6.32 -18.14 0.71
C ASP A 45 6.17 -16.98 1.70
N ASN A 46 7.25 -16.59 2.38
CA ASN A 46 7.23 -15.46 3.30
C ASN A 46 6.93 -14.14 2.56
N LYS A 47 7.57 -13.91 1.41
CA LYS A 47 7.31 -12.73 0.58
C LYS A 47 5.85 -12.68 0.11
N ASN A 48 5.30 -13.81 -0.34
CA ASN A 48 3.90 -13.88 -0.76
C ASN A 48 2.92 -13.67 0.41
N ARG A 49 3.21 -14.18 1.60
CA ARG A 49 2.40 -13.90 2.80
C ARG A 49 2.45 -12.41 3.16
N ALA A 50 3.63 -11.80 3.14
CA ALA A 50 3.78 -10.38 3.44
C ALA A 50 3.04 -9.50 2.41
N LEU A 51 3.12 -9.84 1.12
CA LEU A 51 2.36 -9.16 0.06
C LEU A 51 0.85 -9.26 0.27
N TYR A 52 0.34 -10.46 0.54
CA TYR A 52 -1.07 -10.68 0.81
C TYR A 52 -1.54 -9.88 2.03
N THR A 53 -0.77 -9.91 3.11
CA THR A 53 -1.10 -9.18 4.34
C THR A 53 -1.06 -7.67 4.11
N ALA A 54 -0.11 -7.16 3.33
CA ALA A 54 -0.09 -5.78 2.90
C ALA A 54 -1.35 -5.41 2.09
N THR A 55 -1.79 -6.27 1.17
CA THR A 55 -3.05 -6.06 0.42
C THR A 55 -4.25 -5.94 1.36
N VAL A 56 -4.39 -6.84 2.33
CA VAL A 56 -5.50 -6.81 3.30
C VAL A 56 -5.50 -5.51 4.12
N ARG A 57 -4.33 -4.99 4.52
CA ARG A 57 -4.23 -3.72 5.24
C ARG A 57 -4.65 -2.53 4.37
N ILE A 58 -4.25 -2.53 3.10
CA ILE A 58 -4.61 -1.49 2.11
C ILE A 58 -6.11 -1.54 1.82
N ASP A 59 -6.70 -2.73 1.71
CA ASP A 59 -8.10 -2.90 1.36
C ASP A 59 -9.08 -2.35 2.42
N ARG A 60 -8.59 -2.17 3.65
CA ARG A 60 -9.33 -1.52 4.74
C ARG A 60 -9.38 0.00 4.63
N GLU A 61 -8.58 0.61 3.75
CA GLU A 61 -8.58 2.05 3.53
C GLU A 61 -9.82 2.51 2.75
N ARG A 62 -10.21 3.77 2.97
CA ARG A 62 -11.35 4.39 2.28
C ARG A 62 -10.88 5.18 1.06
N PHE A 63 -10.96 4.56 -0.12
CA PHE A 63 -10.60 5.18 -1.41
C PHE A 63 -11.72 6.02 -2.02
N LEU A 64 -11.35 7.03 -2.82
CA LEU A 64 -12.28 7.82 -3.64
C LEU A 64 -12.95 6.96 -4.73
N GLY A 65 -14.07 7.44 -5.26
CA GLY A 65 -14.79 6.81 -6.37
C GLY A 65 -15.58 5.56 -5.97
N ALA A 66 -16.09 4.83 -6.97
CA ALA A 66 -16.80 3.57 -6.77
C ALA A 66 -15.97 2.39 -7.29
N ARG A 67 -16.20 1.18 -6.77
CA ARG A 67 -15.62 -0.03 -7.34
C ARG A 67 -16.06 -0.17 -8.80
N ALA A 68 -15.16 -0.61 -9.67
CA ALA A 68 -15.46 -0.75 -11.09
C ALA A 68 -16.53 -1.82 -11.36
N THR A 69 -16.50 -2.92 -10.60
CA THR A 69 -17.50 -3.98 -10.64
C THR A 69 -17.95 -4.36 -9.22
N ASP A 70 -19.09 -5.02 -9.11
CA ASP A 70 -19.58 -5.61 -7.87
C ASP A 70 -18.93 -6.96 -7.55
N THR A 71 -18.41 -7.65 -8.58
CA THR A 71 -17.77 -8.97 -8.47
C THR A 71 -16.29 -8.93 -8.10
N GLN A 72 -15.60 -7.79 -8.22
CA GLN A 72 -14.18 -7.71 -7.90
C GLN A 72 -13.92 -7.94 -6.39
N ALA A 73 -12.83 -8.63 -6.08
CA ALA A 73 -12.44 -8.93 -4.70
C ALA A 73 -11.87 -7.71 -3.96
N LEU A 74 -11.06 -6.90 -4.64
CA LEU A 74 -10.28 -5.81 -4.04
C LEU A 74 -10.94 -4.43 -4.25
N GLN A 75 -10.52 -3.43 -3.46
CA GLN A 75 -11.02 -2.05 -3.56
C GLN A 75 -10.72 -1.39 -4.91
N TRP A 76 -9.58 -1.70 -5.53
CA TRP A 76 -9.23 -1.31 -6.90
C TRP A 76 -9.41 -2.49 -7.85
N PRO A 77 -9.81 -2.28 -9.12
CA PRO A 77 -9.96 -1.00 -9.83
C PRO A 77 -11.22 -0.19 -9.47
N ARG A 78 -11.23 1.11 -9.80
CA ARG A 78 -12.31 2.05 -9.42
C ARG A 78 -12.65 3.00 -10.56
N THR A 79 -13.88 3.50 -10.55
CA THR A 79 -14.40 4.50 -11.49
C THR A 79 -14.60 5.85 -10.82
N GLY A 80 -14.43 6.93 -11.60
CA GLY A 80 -14.62 8.31 -11.14
C GLY A 80 -13.47 8.87 -10.28
N VAL A 81 -12.32 8.19 -10.24
CA VAL A 81 -11.11 8.71 -9.57
C VAL A 81 -10.19 9.38 -10.58
N ARG A 82 -9.86 10.64 -10.35
CA ARG A 82 -8.95 11.41 -11.19
C ARG A 82 -7.50 10.96 -10.93
N LYS A 83 -6.70 10.84 -11.98
CA LYS A 83 -5.25 10.58 -11.86
C LYS A 83 -4.58 11.80 -11.22
N PRO A 84 -3.98 11.67 -10.03
CA PRO A 84 -3.23 12.77 -9.44
C PRO A 84 -2.01 13.06 -10.32
N ASP A 85 -1.81 14.34 -10.66
CA ASP A 85 -0.62 14.85 -11.35
C ASP A 85 -0.41 14.37 -12.81
N THR A 86 -1.49 14.14 -13.57
CA THR A 86 -1.34 13.90 -15.02
C THR A 86 -1.21 15.21 -15.78
N TYR A 87 -0.07 15.40 -16.46
CA TYR A 87 0.09 16.48 -17.44
C TYR A 87 -0.80 16.21 -18.65
N VAL A 88 -1.83 17.04 -18.82
CA VAL A 88 -2.67 17.01 -20.02
C VAL A 88 -2.42 18.30 -20.80
N ASN A 89 -1.92 18.16 -22.02
CA ASN A 89 -1.74 19.29 -22.92
C ASN A 89 -3.14 19.79 -23.36
N THR A 90 -3.58 20.88 -22.73
CA THR A 90 -4.89 21.52 -22.93
C THR A 90 -5.15 21.92 -24.39
N TYR A 91 -4.11 22.05 -25.22
CA TYR A 91 -4.20 22.55 -26.59
C TYR A 91 -4.42 21.48 -27.65
N ALA A 92 -4.34 20.18 -27.31
CA ALA A 92 -4.41 19.09 -28.28
C ALA A 92 -5.78 18.38 -28.37
N VAL A 93 -6.67 18.56 -27.40
CA VAL A 93 -7.93 17.79 -27.29
C VAL A 93 -9.15 18.67 -27.00
N GLY A 94 -10.15 18.61 -27.89
CA GLY A 94 -11.44 19.29 -27.73
C GLY A 94 -12.25 18.80 -26.52
N PHE A 95 -13.26 19.59 -26.14
CA PHE A 95 -14.02 19.47 -24.88
C PHE A 95 -14.83 18.17 -24.57
N PRO A 96 -14.85 17.11 -25.39
CA PRO A 96 -15.34 15.77 -24.96
C PRO A 96 -14.26 14.79 -24.46
N PHE A 97 -12.99 14.97 -24.83
CA PHE A 97 -11.91 13.97 -24.59
C PHE A 97 -11.24 14.09 -23.21
N ARG A 98 -11.60 15.12 -22.43
CA ARG A 98 -11.00 15.45 -21.12
C ARG A 98 -11.42 14.51 -19.99
N ILE A 99 -12.46 13.68 -20.21
CA ILE A 99 -13.05 12.84 -19.15
C ILE A 99 -12.43 11.44 -19.12
N SER A 100 -11.91 10.90 -20.23
CA SER A 100 -11.31 9.56 -20.24
C SER A 100 -9.82 9.54 -19.93
N THR A 101 -9.07 10.59 -20.29
CA THR A 101 -7.61 10.66 -20.07
C THR A 101 -7.23 11.08 -18.65
N ASP A 102 -8.07 11.89 -18.00
CA ASP A 102 -7.80 12.43 -16.67
C ASP A 102 -8.15 11.45 -15.54
N TYR A 103 -8.82 10.33 -15.83
CA TYR A 103 -9.35 9.39 -14.83
C TYR A 103 -8.74 8.01 -14.99
N PHE A 104 -8.65 7.26 -13.89
CA PHE A 104 -8.29 5.84 -13.94
C PHE A 104 -9.34 5.04 -14.71
N THR A 105 -8.89 4.07 -15.51
CA THR A 105 -9.81 3.15 -16.17
C THR A 105 -10.36 2.13 -15.17
N ASP A 106 -11.46 1.48 -15.56
CA ASP A 106 -12.09 0.38 -14.82
C ASP A 106 -11.24 -0.89 -14.72
N THR A 107 -10.10 -0.95 -15.42
CA THR A 107 -9.13 -2.04 -15.38
C THR A 107 -7.77 -1.62 -14.80
N GLU A 108 -7.61 -0.36 -14.40
CA GLU A 108 -6.32 0.20 -13.99
C GLU A 108 -6.18 0.23 -12.47
N ILE A 109 -5.02 -0.22 -11.99
CA ILE A 109 -4.59 -0.09 -10.60
C ILE A 109 -3.54 1.02 -10.56
N PRO A 110 -3.73 2.07 -9.73
CA PRO A 110 -2.77 3.16 -9.59
C PRO A 110 -1.39 2.65 -9.15
N ASP A 111 -0.34 3.18 -9.77
CA ASP A 111 1.04 2.81 -9.43
C ASP A 111 1.40 3.18 -7.99
N GLN A 112 0.77 4.22 -7.44
CA GLN A 112 0.91 4.57 -6.02
C GLN A 112 0.44 3.45 -5.10
N VAL A 113 -0.67 2.77 -5.44
CA VAL A 113 -1.18 1.64 -4.66
C VAL A 113 -0.22 0.45 -4.74
N LYS A 114 0.35 0.19 -5.93
CA LYS A 114 1.34 -0.88 -6.12
C LYS A 114 2.62 -0.63 -5.32
N ARG A 115 3.15 0.60 -5.38
CA ARG A 115 4.34 1.01 -4.61
C ARG A 115 4.09 0.95 -3.11
N ALA A 116 2.93 1.41 -2.66
CA ALA A 116 2.51 1.32 -1.27
C ALA A 116 2.48 -0.15 -0.80
N GLN A 117 1.90 -1.05 -1.60
CA GLN A 117 1.88 -2.47 -1.27
C GLN A 117 3.29 -3.07 -1.19
N ALA A 118 4.17 -2.77 -2.14
CA ALA A 118 5.54 -3.29 -2.14
C ALA A 118 6.32 -2.87 -0.88
N ILE A 119 6.26 -1.58 -0.53
CA ILE A 119 6.95 -1.04 0.65
C ILE A 119 6.40 -1.61 1.94
N LEU A 120 5.07 -1.70 2.07
CA LEU A 120 4.45 -2.30 3.24
C LEU A 120 4.80 -3.80 3.36
N ALA A 121 4.88 -4.52 2.24
CA ALA A 121 5.22 -5.93 2.24
C ALA A 121 6.66 -6.19 2.71
N VAL A 122 7.64 -5.40 2.26
CA VAL A 122 9.03 -5.50 2.72
C VAL A 122 9.11 -5.23 4.21
N TYR A 123 8.46 -4.16 4.68
CA TYR A 123 8.39 -3.83 6.09
C TYR A 123 7.80 -4.98 6.92
N LEU A 124 6.66 -5.54 6.51
CA LEU A 124 5.98 -6.63 7.25
C LEU A 124 6.74 -7.96 7.20
N ASN A 125 7.58 -8.19 6.19
CA ASN A 125 8.41 -9.38 6.12
C ASN A 125 9.45 -9.42 7.25
N ASN A 126 10.01 -8.27 7.62
CA ASN A 126 10.90 -8.14 8.78
C ASN A 126 10.12 -7.90 10.10
N ASN A 127 9.11 -7.03 10.06
CA ASN A 127 8.36 -6.54 11.23
C ASN A 127 6.96 -7.18 11.33
N ARG A 128 6.90 -8.47 11.67
CA ARG A 128 5.64 -9.24 11.74
C ARG A 128 4.62 -8.69 12.76
N ASN A 129 5.08 -7.98 13.78
CA ASN A 129 4.22 -7.35 14.79
C ASN A 129 3.72 -5.95 14.35
N GLY A 130 4.07 -5.50 13.14
CA GLY A 130 3.66 -4.21 12.56
C GLY A 130 2.15 -4.02 12.42
N LEU A 131 1.35 -5.07 12.62
CA LEU A 131 -0.11 -5.08 12.51
C LEU A 131 -0.83 -4.99 13.87
N GLY A 132 -0.08 -5.02 14.97
CA GLY A 132 -0.63 -4.92 16.31
C GLY A 132 -1.21 -3.53 16.58
N LEU A 133 -2.45 -3.47 17.07
CA LEU A 133 -3.19 -2.23 17.36
C LEU A 133 -3.30 -1.95 18.86
N SER A 134 -2.41 -2.51 19.70
CA SER A 134 -2.55 -2.38 21.15
C SER A 134 -2.13 -1.01 21.72
N GLY A 135 -1.54 -0.13 20.90
CA GLY A 135 -1.08 1.21 21.31
C GLY A 135 0.09 1.21 22.32
N LEU A 136 0.51 0.04 22.80
CA LEU A 136 1.64 -0.15 23.73
C LEU A 136 2.90 -0.63 23.01
N GLU A 137 2.81 -0.92 21.71
CA GLU A 137 3.89 -1.57 20.96
C GLU A 137 5.02 -0.62 20.58
N ASP A 138 4.76 0.68 20.74
CA ASP A 138 5.71 1.78 20.54
C ASP A 138 6.55 2.07 21.79
N TYR A 139 6.19 1.47 22.93
CA TYR A 139 6.79 1.76 24.22
C TYR A 139 7.50 0.54 24.80
N LYS A 140 8.79 0.70 25.10
CA LYS A 140 9.58 -0.34 25.78
C LYS A 140 9.12 -0.57 27.22
N ARG A 141 8.56 0.45 27.88
CA ARG A 141 7.96 0.41 29.22
C ARG A 141 6.98 1.57 29.41
N VAL A 142 5.80 1.31 29.97
CA VAL A 142 4.83 2.33 30.45
C VAL A 142 4.57 2.08 31.93
N GLY A 143 4.82 3.08 32.79
CA GLY A 143 4.60 2.99 34.24
C GLY A 143 3.75 4.15 34.77
N VAL A 144 2.94 3.90 35.80
CA VAL A 144 2.12 4.93 36.44
C VAL A 144 2.86 5.49 37.65
N GLY A 145 3.41 6.70 37.48
CA GLY A 145 4.19 7.46 38.45
C GLY A 145 5.32 8.20 37.73
N GLY A 146 5.36 9.54 37.80
CA GLY A 146 6.33 10.41 37.08
C GLY A 146 6.53 9.98 35.62
N VAL A 147 5.64 10.40 34.72
CA VAL A 147 5.61 9.90 33.32
C VAL A 147 6.98 10.10 32.64
N ALA A 148 7.67 9.00 32.40
CA ALA A 148 8.87 8.91 31.58
C ALA A 148 8.60 7.95 30.42
N VAL A 149 8.71 8.45 29.19
CA VAL A 149 8.37 7.72 27.97
C VAL A 149 9.64 7.56 27.14
N GLU A 150 10.00 6.31 26.83
CA GLU A 150 11.11 5.97 25.93
C GLU A 150 10.53 5.21 24.71
N PRO A 151 10.55 5.81 23.51
CA PRO A 151 10.07 5.15 22.30
C PRO A 151 11.04 4.05 21.86
N VAL A 152 10.50 2.96 21.30
CA VAL A 152 11.30 1.79 20.85
C VAL A 152 12.16 2.11 19.62
N PHE A 153 11.79 3.13 18.82
CA PHE A 153 12.50 3.56 17.61
C PHE A 153 12.63 5.09 17.54
N SER A 154 13.67 5.60 16.88
CA SER A 154 13.87 7.03 16.63
C SER A 154 13.11 7.49 15.39
N GLY A 155 12.16 8.44 15.52
CA GLY A 155 11.39 9.00 14.40
C GLY A 155 10.05 9.58 14.84
N SER A 156 9.24 10.08 13.90
CA SER A 156 7.86 10.48 14.16
C SER A 156 7.01 9.26 14.51
N VAL A 157 6.97 8.91 15.80
CA VAL A 157 6.05 7.94 16.38
C VAL A 157 4.63 8.50 16.32
N GLY A 158 3.98 8.28 15.17
CA GLY A 158 2.52 8.33 15.04
C GLY A 158 1.96 6.94 15.33
N ALA A 159 0.70 6.89 15.76
CA ALA A 159 -0.02 5.69 16.21
C ALA A 159 -0.18 4.55 15.17
N ASP A 160 0.46 4.65 14.01
CA ASP A 160 0.44 3.65 12.95
C ASP A 160 1.89 3.15 12.74
N ARG A 161 2.12 1.88 13.09
CA ARG A 161 3.41 1.17 13.01
C ARG A 161 3.81 0.85 11.55
N VAL A 162 3.26 1.57 10.59
CA VAL A 162 3.51 1.39 9.16
C VAL A 162 4.44 2.48 8.66
N PRO A 163 5.27 2.20 7.63
CA PRO A 163 6.14 3.22 7.06
C PRO A 163 5.35 4.48 6.66
N PRO A 164 5.70 5.70 7.11
CA PRO A 164 4.96 6.92 6.74
C PRO A 164 4.91 7.16 5.23
N LEU A 165 5.90 6.63 4.51
CA LEU A 165 5.98 6.68 3.06
C LEU A 165 4.81 5.93 2.40
N PHE A 166 4.37 4.81 2.97
CA PHE A 166 3.23 4.03 2.49
C PHE A 166 1.94 4.88 2.48
N GLU A 167 1.66 5.59 3.57
CA GLU A 167 0.46 6.43 3.67
C GLU A 167 0.50 7.64 2.73
N ARG A 168 1.70 8.18 2.49
CA ARG A 168 1.91 9.31 1.57
C ARG A 168 1.59 8.94 0.13
N TYR A 169 1.78 7.68 -0.29
CA TYR A 169 1.39 7.26 -1.63
C TYR A 169 -0.12 7.35 -1.88
N PHE A 170 -0.96 7.29 -0.85
CA PHE A 170 -2.41 7.43 -1.05
C PHE A 170 -2.89 8.87 -1.14
N THR A 171 -2.01 9.87 -1.07
CA THR A 171 -2.38 11.28 -1.21
C THR A 171 -3.10 11.50 -2.55
N GLY A 172 -4.35 12.00 -2.49
CA GLY A 172 -5.20 12.20 -3.67
C GLY A 172 -5.99 10.96 -4.12
N LEU A 173 -5.79 9.79 -3.49
CA LEU A 173 -6.53 8.54 -3.78
C LEU A 173 -7.46 8.11 -2.63
N ARG A 174 -7.15 8.49 -1.38
CA ARG A 174 -7.99 8.23 -0.20
C ARG A 174 -8.80 9.45 0.24
N ILE A 175 -9.96 9.18 0.84
CA ILE A 175 -10.92 10.20 1.28
C ILE A 175 -10.41 10.96 2.52
N SER A 176 -9.67 10.29 3.39
CA SER A 176 -9.07 10.88 4.60
C SER A 176 -7.59 11.22 4.38
N GLY A 177 -7.10 12.24 5.08
CA GLY A 177 -5.66 12.52 5.14
C GLY A 177 -4.87 11.43 5.89
N PRO A 178 -3.53 11.51 5.89
CA PRO A 178 -2.69 10.77 6.83
C PRO A 178 -3.05 11.11 8.28
#